data_AF-A0A101VG55-F1
#
_entry.id   AF-A0A101VG55-F1
#
_cell.length_a   1.000
_cell.length_b   1.000
_cell.length_c   1.000
_cell.angle_alpha   90.00
_cell.angle_beta   90.00
_cell.angle_gamma   90.00
#
_symmetry.space_group_name_H-M   'P 1'
#
loop_
_entity.id
_entity.type
_entity.pdbx_description
1 polymer ?
#
loop_
_entity_poly.entity_id
_entity_poly.type
_entity_poly.pdbx_seq_one_letter_code
_entity_poly.pdbx_strand_id
1 'polypeptide(L)'
;MTSLPIYWSDGADVALIASGQGELPWVRSALEARYRLKPVDTLGATDDGDPLAGIDRLMVVQPRALSPQDNLALDRWVSGGGHLFLALDPLLTGQYSVPPTDPGHPVAVGLVPPVIARWGLELRFDEDQPFAARAVDAAGMTIPVAMAGEIHPLPGTGNACRIDASRILATCELGKGRVTILADAALFEFPDGGRDHGDALMQLAAYAFE
;
A
#
# COMPACT_ATOMS: atom_id res chain seq x y z
N MET A 1 6.86 -3.38 -0.63
CA MET A 1 6.44 -4.51 0.25
C MET A 1 4.96 -4.75 0.07
N THR A 2 4.53 -5.99 -0.13
CA THR A 2 3.10 -6.30 -0.30
C THR A 2 2.81 -7.78 -0.08
N SER A 3 1.57 -8.12 0.28
CA SER A 3 1.06 -9.50 0.19
C SER A 3 0.29 -9.79 -1.09
N LEU A 4 -0.03 -8.76 -1.89
CA LEU A 4 -0.75 -8.88 -3.16
C LEU A 4 0.19 -9.31 -4.30
N PRO A 5 -0.34 -9.94 -5.36
CA PRO A 5 0.41 -10.34 -6.56
C PRO A 5 0.76 -9.13 -7.46
N ILE A 6 1.41 -8.11 -6.89
CA ILE A 6 1.81 -6.88 -7.61
C ILE A 6 3.16 -7.05 -8.30
N TYR A 7 4.13 -7.69 -7.66
CA TYR A 7 5.48 -7.86 -8.22
C TYR A 7 5.65 -9.19 -8.95
N TRP A 8 4.94 -10.21 -8.48
CA TRP A 8 4.85 -11.56 -9.04
C TRP A 8 3.39 -11.89 -9.31
N SER A 9 3.11 -12.56 -10.42
CA SER A 9 1.74 -12.91 -10.81
C SER A 9 1.14 -13.97 -9.90
N ASP A 10 -0.18 -13.91 -9.73
CA ASP A 10 -0.93 -14.91 -8.96
C ASP A 10 -0.79 -16.29 -9.61
N GLY A 11 -0.52 -17.32 -8.80
CA GLY A 11 -0.29 -18.69 -9.27
C GLY A 11 0.95 -18.86 -10.15
N ALA A 12 1.85 -17.88 -10.22
CA ALA A 12 3.01 -17.97 -11.08
C ALA A 12 3.97 -19.08 -10.64
N ASP A 13 4.35 -19.93 -11.60
CA ASP A 13 5.39 -20.94 -11.41
C ASP A 13 6.76 -20.26 -11.26
N VAL A 14 7.41 -20.51 -10.13
CA VAL A 14 8.73 -19.97 -9.77
C VAL A 14 9.76 -20.29 -10.87
N ALA A 15 9.63 -21.43 -11.57
CA ALA A 15 10.52 -21.79 -12.67
C ALA A 15 10.36 -20.87 -13.89
N LEU A 16 9.12 -20.50 -14.24
CA LEU A 16 8.80 -19.58 -15.33
C LEU A 16 9.22 -18.14 -15.03
N ILE A 17 9.09 -17.73 -13.77
CA ILE A 17 9.61 -16.44 -13.29
C ILE A 17 11.14 -16.41 -13.37
N ALA A 18 11.81 -17.45 -12.89
CA ALA A 18 13.28 -17.53 -12.90
C ALA A 18 13.86 -17.55 -14.32
N SER A 19 13.11 -18.07 -15.30
CA SER A 19 13.49 -18.01 -16.72
C SER A 19 13.13 -16.69 -17.41
N GLY A 20 12.49 -15.74 -16.72
CA GLY A 20 12.05 -14.45 -17.29
C GLY A 20 10.91 -14.58 -18.31
N GLN A 21 10.13 -15.66 -18.23
CA GLN A 21 9.08 -15.99 -19.21
C GLN A 21 7.65 -15.87 -18.66
N GLY A 22 7.49 -15.50 -17.39
CA GLY A 22 6.18 -15.22 -16.80
C GLY A 22 5.62 -13.85 -17.22
N GLU A 23 4.30 -13.76 -17.44
CA GLU A 23 3.63 -12.46 -17.59
C GLU A 23 3.80 -11.64 -16.31
N LEU A 24 4.16 -10.37 -16.46
CA LEU A 24 4.30 -9.45 -15.34
C LEU A 24 2.91 -8.93 -14.93
N PRO A 25 2.63 -8.77 -13.62
CA PRO A 25 1.40 -8.11 -13.20
C PRO A 25 1.29 -6.70 -13.79
N TRP A 26 0.07 -6.26 -14.09
CA TRP A 26 -0.14 -4.95 -14.70
C TRP A 26 0.34 -3.81 -13.79
N VAL A 27 0.18 -3.93 -12.46
CA VAL A 27 0.62 -2.92 -11.48
C VAL A 27 2.13 -2.70 -11.59
N ARG A 28 2.90 -3.80 -11.64
CA ARG A 28 4.35 -3.74 -11.86
C ARG A 28 4.68 -3.10 -13.20
N SER A 29 4.03 -3.52 -14.27
CA SER A 29 4.27 -2.98 -15.61
C SER A 29 3.99 -1.47 -15.68
N ALA A 30 2.92 -1.01 -15.05
CA ALA A 30 2.55 0.41 -14.97
C ALA A 30 3.58 1.22 -14.16
N LEU A 31 3.99 0.72 -12.99
CA LEU A 31 4.98 1.41 -12.15
C LEU A 31 6.37 1.44 -12.79
N GLU A 32 6.80 0.35 -13.46
CA GLU A 32 8.10 0.27 -14.16
C GLU A 32 8.21 1.26 -15.34
N ALA A 33 7.09 1.82 -15.82
CA ALA A 33 7.11 2.89 -16.82
C ALA A 33 7.73 4.21 -16.30
N ARG A 34 7.74 4.43 -14.97
CA ARG A 34 8.27 5.66 -14.34
C ARG A 34 9.28 5.40 -13.22
N TYR A 35 9.30 4.21 -12.64
CA TYR A 35 10.08 3.87 -11.46
C TYR A 35 10.96 2.64 -11.68
N ARG A 36 12.13 2.59 -11.01
CA ARG A 36 12.91 1.37 -10.88
C ARG A 36 12.46 0.64 -9.62
N LEU A 37 11.80 -0.51 -9.78
CA LEU A 37 11.30 -1.27 -8.64
C LEU A 37 12.40 -2.13 -8.02
N LYS A 38 12.52 -2.05 -6.69
CA LYS A 38 13.34 -2.95 -5.86
C LYS A 38 12.39 -3.61 -4.83
N PRO A 39 12.17 -4.93 -4.88
CA PRO A 39 11.38 -5.61 -3.85
C PRO A 39 12.13 -5.55 -2.50
N VAL A 40 11.36 -5.43 -1.43
CA VAL A 40 11.85 -5.31 -0.06
C VAL A 40 10.91 -6.11 0.85
N ASP A 41 11.49 -7.07 1.58
CA ASP A 41 10.77 -8.02 2.44
C ASP A 41 10.78 -7.62 3.92
N THR A 42 11.78 -6.86 4.36
CA THR A 42 11.88 -6.27 5.69
C THR A 42 12.30 -4.81 5.60
N LEU A 43 11.88 -3.99 6.55
CA LEU A 43 12.22 -2.56 6.61
C LEU A 43 13.31 -2.31 7.68
N GLY A 44 13.32 -3.11 8.74
CA GLY A 44 14.34 -3.09 9.76
C GLY A 44 15.70 -3.60 9.26
N ALA A 45 16.78 -3.05 9.81
CA ALA A 45 18.13 -3.51 9.56
C ALA A 45 18.31 -5.02 9.84
N THR A 46 19.01 -5.70 8.96
CA THR A 46 19.38 -7.12 9.08
C THR A 46 20.90 -7.25 9.19
N ASP A 47 21.39 -8.49 9.33
CA ASP A 47 22.83 -8.77 9.29
C ASP A 47 23.47 -8.35 7.95
N ASP A 48 22.67 -8.28 6.87
CA ASP A 48 23.08 -7.87 5.53
C ASP A 48 23.05 -6.35 5.32
N GLY A 49 22.65 -5.57 6.33
CA GLY A 49 22.65 -4.10 6.32
C GLY A 49 21.26 -3.47 6.41
N ASP A 50 21.15 -2.21 5.98
CA ASP A 50 19.90 -1.46 5.95
C ASP A 50 19.15 -1.69 4.62
N PRO A 51 17.98 -2.37 4.62
CA PRO A 51 17.22 -2.64 3.39
C PRO A 51 16.77 -1.38 2.66
N LEU A 52 16.59 -0.28 3.40
CA LEU A 52 16.11 1.01 2.90
C LEU A 52 17.24 1.93 2.42
N ALA A 53 18.50 1.51 2.53
CA ALA A 53 19.63 2.27 2.02
C ALA A 53 19.48 2.53 0.51
N GLY A 54 19.53 3.82 0.14
CA GLY A 54 19.39 4.28 -1.24
C GLY A 54 17.97 4.21 -1.80
N ILE A 55 16.96 4.02 -0.94
CA ILE A 55 15.54 4.06 -1.32
C ILE A 55 14.95 5.39 -0.83
N ASP A 56 14.51 6.23 -1.77
CA ASP A 56 13.86 7.52 -1.45
C ASP A 56 12.33 7.41 -1.39
N ARG A 57 11.77 6.40 -2.07
CA ARG A 57 10.32 6.18 -2.25
C ARG A 57 9.97 4.75 -1.90
N LEU A 58 9.01 4.56 -1.01
CA LEU A 58 8.58 3.24 -0.56
C LEU A 58 7.09 3.06 -0.77
N MET A 59 6.71 1.98 -1.45
CA MET A 59 5.34 1.55 -1.62
C MET A 59 5.09 0.29 -0.76
N VAL A 60 4.16 0.41 0.19
CA VAL A 60 3.70 -0.67 1.06
C VAL A 60 2.21 -0.85 0.81
N VAL A 61 1.81 -1.99 0.26
CA VAL A 61 0.41 -2.25 -0.10
C VAL A 61 -0.01 -3.55 0.54
N GLN A 62 -0.98 -3.50 1.45
CA GLN A 62 -1.50 -4.68 2.15
C GLN A 62 -0.37 -5.61 2.65
N PRO A 63 0.56 -5.13 3.49
CA PRO A 63 1.61 -5.98 4.05
C PRO A 63 1.00 -7.00 5.01
N ARG A 64 1.69 -8.12 5.27
CA ARG A 64 1.16 -9.12 6.22
C ARG A 64 1.09 -8.58 7.64
N ALA A 65 2.25 -8.28 8.20
CA ALA A 65 2.41 -7.61 9.48
C ALA A 65 3.78 -6.95 9.46
N LEU A 66 3.85 -5.69 9.87
CA LEU A 66 5.13 -5.04 10.12
C LEU A 66 5.59 -5.42 11.53
N SER A 67 6.82 -5.93 11.66
CA SER A 67 7.40 -6.21 12.97
C SER A 67 7.58 -4.91 13.79
N PRO A 68 7.81 -5.00 15.11
CA PRO A 68 8.16 -3.81 15.90
C PRO A 68 9.38 -3.07 15.34
N GLN A 69 10.37 -3.81 14.82
CA GLN A 69 11.56 -3.23 14.21
C GLN A 69 11.22 -2.53 12.89
N ASP A 70 10.35 -3.11 12.06
CA ASP A 70 9.91 -2.49 10.80
C ASP A 70 9.13 -1.20 11.06
N ASN A 71 8.24 -1.18 12.05
CA ASN A 71 7.50 0.03 12.43
C ASN A 71 8.45 1.16 12.84
N LEU A 72 9.47 0.85 13.65
CA LEU A 72 10.48 1.81 14.09
C LEU A 72 11.35 2.30 12.93
N ALA A 73 11.77 1.38 12.05
CA ALA A 73 12.58 1.72 10.88
C ALA A 73 11.79 2.61 9.92
N LEU A 74 10.52 2.31 9.68
CA LEU A 74 9.63 3.09 8.84
C LEU A 74 9.42 4.51 9.39
N ASP A 75 9.13 4.65 10.69
CA ASP A 75 8.97 5.96 11.35
C ASP A 75 10.23 6.83 11.18
N ARG A 76 11.42 6.23 11.39
CA ARG A 76 12.70 6.92 11.27
C ARG A 76 13.04 7.28 9.83
N TRP A 77 12.83 6.35 8.90
CA TRP A 77 13.13 6.55 7.48
C TRP A 77 12.27 7.67 6.89
N VAL A 78 10.96 7.67 7.16
CA VAL A 78 10.07 8.77 6.75
C VAL A 78 10.53 10.08 7.39
N SER A 79 10.73 10.11 8.71
CA SER A 79 11.18 11.33 9.40
C SER A 79 12.50 11.88 8.85
N GLY A 80 13.35 11.00 8.32
CA GLY A 80 14.62 11.32 7.68
C GLY A 80 14.52 11.91 6.27
N GLY A 81 13.37 11.83 5.61
CA GLY A 81 13.15 12.34 4.24
C GLY A 81 12.48 11.35 3.28
N GLY A 82 12.17 10.13 3.72
CA GLY A 82 11.52 9.13 2.87
C GLY A 82 10.09 9.49 2.50
N HIS A 83 9.67 9.15 1.28
CA HIS A 83 8.29 9.30 0.81
C HIS A 83 7.58 7.94 0.80
N LEU A 84 6.58 7.76 1.66
CA LEU A 84 5.84 6.52 1.82
C LEU A 84 4.45 6.61 1.16
N PHE A 85 4.11 5.61 0.36
CA PHE A 85 2.72 5.26 0.04
C PHE A 85 2.34 3.98 0.80
N LEU A 86 1.30 4.06 1.64
CA LEU A 86 0.79 2.94 2.43
C LEU A 86 -0.69 2.70 2.09
N ALA A 87 -1.00 1.57 1.47
CA ALA A 87 -2.37 1.13 1.24
C ALA A 87 -2.72 -0.02 2.21
N LEU A 88 -3.84 0.11 2.92
CA LEU A 88 -4.33 -0.87 3.88
C LEU A 88 -5.83 -1.06 3.72
N ASP A 89 -6.21 -2.27 3.37
CA ASP A 89 -7.58 -2.69 3.17
C ASP A 89 -8.08 -3.48 4.38
N PRO A 90 -9.18 -3.06 5.03
CA PRO A 90 -9.77 -3.80 6.13
C PRO A 90 -10.43 -5.11 5.68
N LEU A 91 -10.84 -5.23 4.41
CA LEU A 91 -11.46 -6.44 3.87
C LEU A 91 -11.24 -6.54 2.35
N LEU A 92 -10.16 -7.21 1.94
CA LEU A 92 -9.90 -7.52 0.53
C LEU A 92 -11.08 -8.25 -0.12
N THR A 93 -11.39 -7.88 -1.35
CA THR A 93 -12.56 -8.40 -2.10
C THR A 93 -12.19 -9.14 -3.38
N GLY A 94 -10.90 -9.17 -3.71
CA GLY A 94 -10.33 -9.84 -4.88
C GLY A 94 -10.44 -11.36 -4.82
N GLN A 95 -10.35 -11.96 -6.01
CA GLN A 95 -10.33 -13.42 -6.18
C GLN A 95 -8.89 -13.87 -6.43
N TYR A 96 -8.45 -14.88 -5.70
CA TYR A 96 -7.09 -15.39 -5.73
C TYR A 96 -7.08 -16.88 -6.08
N SER A 97 -6.02 -17.32 -6.76
CA SER A 97 -5.87 -18.69 -7.25
C SER A 97 -5.65 -19.72 -6.13
N VAL A 98 -5.11 -19.27 -4.99
CA VAL A 98 -4.80 -20.10 -3.82
C VAL A 98 -5.90 -19.99 -2.76
N PRO A 99 -6.11 -21.03 -1.92
CA PRO A 99 -7.09 -20.97 -0.84
C PRO A 99 -6.61 -20.09 0.34
N PRO A 100 -7.51 -19.58 1.20
CA PRO A 100 -7.15 -18.74 2.35
C PRO A 100 -6.17 -19.36 3.36
N THR A 101 -6.03 -20.68 3.38
CA THR A 101 -5.10 -21.40 4.26
C THR A 101 -3.68 -21.49 3.70
N ASP A 102 -3.47 -21.09 2.44
CA ASP A 102 -2.15 -21.11 1.80
C ASP A 102 -1.31 -19.90 2.26
N PRO A 103 -0.03 -20.09 2.65
CA PRO A 103 0.84 -18.98 3.02
C PRO A 103 1.06 -17.95 1.90
N GLY A 104 0.85 -18.31 0.64
CA GLY A 104 0.88 -17.43 -0.52
C GLY A 104 -0.37 -16.58 -0.69
N HIS A 105 -1.49 -16.89 -0.01
CA HIS A 105 -2.70 -16.09 -0.08
C HIS A 105 -2.44 -14.67 0.46
N PRO A 106 -2.90 -13.61 -0.24
CA PRO A 106 -2.80 -12.25 0.27
C PRO A 106 -3.50 -12.08 1.60
N VAL A 107 -3.08 -11.10 2.39
CA VAL A 107 -3.68 -10.90 3.71
C VAL A 107 -5.04 -10.24 3.57
N ALA A 108 -6.09 -11.03 3.81
CA ALA A 108 -7.48 -10.64 3.61
C ALA A 108 -7.91 -9.43 4.46
N VAL A 109 -7.35 -9.29 5.67
CA VAL A 109 -7.64 -8.18 6.59
C VAL A 109 -6.32 -7.51 6.97
N GLY A 110 -6.15 -6.26 6.54
CA GLY A 110 -4.93 -5.49 6.76
C GLY A 110 -4.72 -5.17 8.24
N LEU A 111 -3.58 -5.57 8.80
CA LEU A 111 -3.22 -5.20 10.15
C LEU A 111 -2.71 -3.77 10.17
N VAL A 112 -3.45 -2.87 10.84
CA VAL A 112 -3.09 -1.46 11.01
C VAL A 112 -1.76 -1.36 11.78
N PRO A 113 -0.66 -0.91 11.13
CA PRO A 113 0.62 -0.82 11.80
C PRO A 113 0.59 0.22 12.93
N PRO A 114 1.13 -0.06 14.13
CA PRO A 114 1.11 0.87 15.26
C PRO A 114 1.72 2.25 14.97
N VAL A 115 2.58 2.35 13.95
CA VAL A 115 3.16 3.62 13.52
C VAL A 115 2.09 4.63 13.05
N ILE A 116 0.95 4.16 12.54
CA ILE A 116 -0.17 5.03 12.13
C ILE A 116 -0.69 5.86 13.31
N ALA A 117 -0.85 5.23 14.48
CA ALA A 117 -1.25 5.94 15.70
C ALA A 117 -0.20 6.95 16.15
N ARG A 118 1.09 6.67 15.95
CA ARG A 118 2.18 7.62 16.24
C ARG A 118 2.15 8.83 15.32
N TRP A 119 1.73 8.65 14.07
CA TRP A 119 1.53 9.74 13.11
C TRP A 119 0.23 10.51 13.34
N GLY A 120 -0.57 10.08 14.32
CA GLY A 120 -1.77 10.77 14.77
C GLY A 120 -3.02 10.44 13.97
N LEU A 121 -3.05 9.24 13.40
CA LEU A 121 -4.19 8.72 12.66
C LEU A 121 -4.70 7.43 13.32
N GLU A 122 -5.95 7.13 13.07
CA GLU A 122 -6.55 5.82 13.31
C GLU A 122 -7.31 5.39 12.04
N LEU A 123 -7.29 4.09 11.75
CA LEU A 123 -8.13 3.51 10.70
C LEU A 123 -9.33 2.85 11.36
N ARG A 124 -10.51 3.15 10.83
CA ARG A 124 -11.78 2.55 11.24
C ARG A 124 -12.38 1.81 10.06
N PHE A 125 -13.26 0.87 10.33
CA PHE A 125 -13.95 0.09 9.31
C PHE A 125 -15.43 0.05 9.64
N ASP A 126 -16.26 0.35 8.65
CA ASP A 126 -17.70 0.19 8.71
C ASP A 126 -18.08 -1.10 7.98
N GLU A 127 -18.54 -2.10 8.74
CA GLU A 127 -18.93 -3.41 8.24
C GLU A 127 -20.27 -3.40 7.50
N ASP A 128 -21.09 -2.35 7.68
CA ASP A 128 -22.41 -2.23 7.05
C ASP A 128 -22.34 -1.68 5.60
N GLN A 129 -21.13 -1.45 5.09
CA GLN A 129 -20.92 -1.00 3.73
C GLN A 129 -21.35 -2.07 2.70
N PRO A 130 -21.88 -1.66 1.52
CA PRO A 130 -22.15 -2.60 0.45
C PRO A 130 -20.87 -3.29 -0.04
N PHE A 131 -20.93 -4.62 -0.18
CA PHE A 131 -19.86 -5.43 -0.78
C PHE A 131 -19.84 -5.25 -2.31
N ALA A 132 -19.42 -4.07 -2.77
CA ALA A 132 -19.36 -3.72 -4.18
C ALA A 132 -18.28 -2.66 -4.42
N ALA A 133 -17.60 -2.77 -5.57
CA ALA A 133 -16.68 -1.74 -6.03
C ALA A 133 -17.45 -0.43 -6.32
N ARG A 134 -16.88 0.69 -5.88
CA ARG A 134 -17.40 2.03 -6.15
C ARG A 134 -16.25 3.00 -6.40
N ALA A 135 -16.51 4.03 -7.20
CA ALA A 135 -15.59 5.13 -7.39
C ALA A 135 -15.74 6.17 -6.27
N VAL A 136 -14.61 6.65 -5.75
CA VAL A 136 -14.55 7.73 -4.77
C VAL A 136 -13.59 8.80 -5.25
N ASP A 137 -14.03 10.06 -5.21
CA ASP A 137 -13.15 11.18 -5.48
C ASP A 137 -12.35 11.55 -4.24
N ALA A 138 -11.02 11.53 -4.34
CA ALA A 138 -10.11 11.95 -3.29
C ALA A 138 -8.92 12.71 -3.90
N ALA A 139 -8.62 13.90 -3.37
CA ALA A 139 -7.55 14.77 -3.90
C ALA A 139 -7.61 14.99 -5.43
N GLY A 140 -8.81 15.04 -6.01
CA GLY A 140 -9.03 15.24 -7.46
C GLY A 140 -8.80 13.99 -8.32
N MET A 141 -8.62 12.82 -7.72
CA MET A 141 -8.48 11.53 -8.39
C MET A 141 -9.73 10.69 -8.14
N THR A 142 -10.15 9.92 -9.14
CA THR A 142 -11.23 8.95 -9.01
C THR A 142 -10.62 7.58 -8.68
N ILE A 143 -10.80 7.12 -7.44
CA ILE A 143 -10.18 5.91 -6.91
C ILE A 143 -11.25 4.81 -6.78
N PRO A 144 -11.05 3.63 -7.40
CA PRO A 144 -11.91 2.48 -7.15
C PRO A 144 -11.62 1.92 -5.76
N VAL A 145 -12.68 1.71 -4.97
CA VAL A 145 -12.61 1.15 -3.63
C VAL A 145 -13.69 0.09 -3.43
N ALA A 146 -13.47 -0.85 -2.52
CA ALA A 146 -14.46 -1.86 -2.13
C ALA A 146 -14.22 -2.23 -0.67
N MET A 147 -15.24 -2.08 0.18
CA MET A 147 -15.10 -2.29 1.64
C MET A 147 -14.00 -1.43 2.29
N ALA A 148 -13.75 -0.22 1.77
CA ALA A 148 -12.74 0.69 2.28
C ALA A 148 -12.88 0.99 3.78
N GLY A 149 -11.74 1.20 4.42
CA GLY A 149 -11.65 1.82 5.72
C GLY A 149 -11.80 3.35 5.65
N GLU A 150 -11.87 3.94 6.84
CA GLU A 150 -11.89 5.39 7.03
C GLU A 150 -10.70 5.82 7.88
N ILE A 151 -10.02 6.88 7.44
CA ILE A 151 -8.93 7.52 8.17
C ILE A 151 -9.51 8.64 9.03
N HIS A 152 -9.23 8.57 10.33
CA HIS A 152 -9.65 9.57 11.31
C HIS A 152 -8.44 10.14 12.05
N PRO A 153 -8.51 11.40 12.52
CA PRO A 153 -7.47 11.95 13.37
C PRO A 153 -7.54 11.28 14.75
N LEU A 154 -6.39 10.86 15.28
CA LEU A 154 -6.29 10.33 16.64
C LEU A 154 -6.12 11.50 17.64
N PRO A 155 -7.08 11.77 18.54
CA PRO A 155 -7.02 12.94 19.42
C PRO A 155 -5.79 12.94 20.33
N GLY A 156 -5.24 14.14 20.59
CA GLY A 156 -4.08 14.31 21.47
C GLY A 156 -2.71 14.09 20.81
N THR A 157 -2.71 13.79 19.50
CA THR A 157 -1.52 13.76 18.65
C THR A 157 -1.54 14.97 17.69
N GLY A 158 -0.38 15.43 17.21
CA GLY A 158 -0.26 16.71 16.50
C GLY A 158 -1.00 16.78 15.14
N ASN A 159 -1.11 17.98 14.58
CA ASN A 159 -1.82 18.25 13.31
C ASN A 159 -0.95 18.01 12.05
N ALA A 160 -0.10 16.98 12.05
CA ALA A 160 0.83 16.72 10.95
C ALA A 160 0.16 16.17 9.67
N CYS A 161 -1.09 15.70 9.80
CA CYS A 161 -1.82 15.02 8.73
C CYS A 161 -3.01 15.83 8.22
N ARG A 162 -3.14 15.88 6.89
CA ARG A 162 -4.32 16.35 6.17
C ARG A 162 -5.10 15.12 5.67
N ILE A 163 -6.33 14.98 6.15
CA ILE A 163 -7.26 13.91 5.75
C ILE A 163 -8.19 14.47 4.68
N ASP A 164 -8.37 13.74 3.59
CA ASP A 164 -9.31 14.09 2.52
C ASP A 164 -10.77 13.99 3.01
N ALA A 165 -11.69 14.73 2.41
CA ALA A 165 -13.11 14.73 2.80
C ALA A 165 -13.75 13.33 2.67
N SER A 166 -13.28 12.51 1.73
CA SER A 166 -13.69 11.12 1.56
C SER A 166 -13.24 10.19 2.69
N ARG A 167 -12.27 10.62 3.51
CA ARG A 167 -11.58 9.83 4.56
C ARG A 167 -10.83 8.59 4.07
N ILE A 168 -10.84 8.26 2.78
CA ILE A 168 -10.06 7.11 2.28
C ILE A 168 -8.59 7.47 2.06
N LEU A 169 -8.25 8.75 1.95
CA LEU A 169 -6.91 9.23 1.66
C LEU A 169 -6.45 10.26 2.71
N ALA A 170 -5.20 10.14 3.17
CA ALA A 170 -4.56 11.14 4.01
C ALA A 170 -3.11 11.38 3.59
N THR A 171 -2.60 12.57 3.90
CA THR A 171 -1.19 12.93 3.71
C THR A 171 -0.62 13.52 4.99
N CYS A 172 0.50 13.01 5.46
CA CYS A 172 1.20 13.50 6.64
C CYS A 172 2.58 14.00 6.26
N GLU A 173 2.94 15.19 6.75
CA GLU A 173 4.31 15.72 6.65
C GLU A 173 5.01 15.41 7.98
N LEU A 174 5.99 14.50 7.95
CA LEU A 174 6.65 13.97 9.13
C LEU A 174 8.15 14.21 9.05
N GLY A 175 8.66 15.12 9.89
CA GLY A 175 10.05 15.54 9.83
C GLY A 175 10.38 16.15 8.47
N LYS A 176 11.20 15.45 7.67
CA LYS A 176 11.56 15.86 6.30
C LYS A 176 10.86 15.06 5.22
N GLY A 177 10.12 14.02 5.57
CA GLY A 177 9.47 13.13 4.62
C GLY A 177 7.96 13.24 4.67
N ARG A 178 7.33 12.41 3.84
CA ARG A 178 5.88 12.44 3.60
C ARG A 178 5.32 11.03 3.67
N VAL A 179 4.11 10.91 4.21
CA VAL A 179 3.31 9.69 4.14
C VAL A 179 2.01 9.98 3.42
N THR A 180 1.67 9.16 2.43
CA THR A 180 0.34 9.08 1.85
C THR A 180 -0.27 7.75 2.28
N ILE A 181 -1.45 7.78 2.90
CA ILE A 181 -2.18 6.60 3.34
C ILE A 181 -3.46 6.48 2.51
N LEU A 182 -3.70 5.31 1.96
CA LEU A 182 -4.96 4.89 1.33
C LEU A 182 -5.59 3.79 2.19
N ALA A 183 -6.84 3.97 2.61
CA ALA A 183 -7.55 3.01 3.45
C ALA A 183 -8.30 1.93 2.64
N ASP A 184 -7.72 1.48 1.54
CA ASP A 184 -8.28 0.48 0.64
C ASP A 184 -7.16 -0.08 -0.24
N ALA A 185 -7.32 -1.30 -0.77
CA ALA A 185 -6.39 -1.88 -1.74
C ALA A 185 -7.08 -2.44 -2.99
N ALA A 186 -8.39 -2.24 -3.18
CA ALA A 186 -9.16 -2.75 -4.31
C ALA A 186 -8.57 -2.36 -5.67
N LEU A 187 -8.00 -1.15 -5.78
CA LEU A 187 -7.27 -0.70 -6.98
C LEU A 187 -6.21 -1.71 -7.44
N PHE A 188 -5.59 -2.43 -6.53
CA PHE A 188 -4.52 -3.40 -6.81
C PHE A 188 -5.04 -4.82 -7.06
N GLU A 189 -6.33 -5.08 -6.86
CA GLU A 189 -6.94 -6.42 -6.98
C GLU A 189 -7.49 -6.70 -8.40
N PHE A 190 -7.62 -5.68 -9.24
CA PHE A 190 -8.14 -5.85 -10.60
C PHE A 190 -7.17 -6.68 -11.47
N PRO A 191 -7.61 -7.73 -12.18
CA PRO A 191 -6.69 -8.62 -12.91
C PRO A 191 -5.98 -7.98 -14.11
N ASP A 192 -6.65 -7.10 -14.85
CA ASP A 192 -6.21 -6.60 -16.16
C ASP A 192 -5.85 -5.12 -16.17
N GLY A 193 -6.05 -4.39 -15.06
CA GLY A 193 -5.57 -3.02 -14.91
C GLY A 193 -5.97 -2.10 -16.04
N GLY A 194 -7.23 -2.17 -16.49
CA GLY A 194 -7.77 -1.35 -17.58
C GLY A 194 -7.38 0.14 -17.45
N ARG A 195 -7.43 0.88 -18.57
CA ARG A 195 -6.88 2.26 -18.68
C ARG A 195 -7.16 3.14 -17.45
N ASP A 196 -8.39 3.15 -16.98
CA ASP A 196 -8.82 3.99 -15.86
C ASP A 196 -8.12 3.61 -14.53
N HIS A 197 -7.89 2.31 -14.27
CA HIS A 197 -7.14 1.83 -13.11
C HIS A 197 -5.65 2.13 -13.21
N GLY A 198 -5.07 2.01 -14.41
CA GLY A 198 -3.69 2.41 -14.69
C GLY A 198 -3.47 3.90 -14.44
N ASP A 199 -4.38 4.74 -14.91
CA ASP A 199 -4.34 6.19 -14.70
C ASP A 199 -4.48 6.53 -13.20
N ALA A 200 -5.42 5.91 -12.48
CA ALA A 200 -5.59 6.10 -11.04
C ALA A 200 -4.33 5.69 -10.24
N LEU A 201 -3.72 4.55 -10.57
CA LEU A 201 -2.47 4.09 -9.95
C LEU A 201 -1.34 5.10 -10.15
N MET A 202 -1.17 5.60 -11.37
CA MET A 202 -0.10 6.54 -11.68
C MET A 202 -0.33 7.92 -11.06
N GLN A 203 -1.58 8.37 -10.97
CA GLN A 203 -1.94 9.60 -10.25
C GLN A 203 -1.65 9.47 -8.75
N LEU A 204 -2.00 8.35 -8.12
CA LEU A 204 -1.70 8.07 -6.72
C LEU A 204 -0.19 8.00 -6.45
N ALA A 205 0.56 7.32 -7.33
CA ALA A 205 2.00 7.22 -7.20
C ALA A 205 2.67 8.60 -7.35
N ALA A 206 2.23 9.42 -8.29
CA ALA A 206 2.71 10.80 -8.44
C ALA A 206 2.37 11.64 -7.20
N TYR A 207 1.12 11.56 -6.72
CA TYR A 207 0.66 12.27 -5.52
C TYR A 207 1.48 11.93 -4.27
N ALA A 208 1.86 10.66 -4.11
CA ALA A 208 2.62 10.20 -2.96
C ALA A 208 4.12 10.57 -3.03
N PHE A 209 4.69 10.61 -4.23
CA PHE A 209 6.14 10.63 -4.38
C PHE A 209 6.72 11.91 -5.03
N GLU A 210 5.89 12.80 -5.57
CA GLU A 210 6.28 14.06 -6.23
C GLU A 210 5.80 15.29 -5.43
#